data_AF-A0A4Q3A172-F1
#
_entry.id   AF-A0A4Q3A172-F1
#
_cell.length_a   1.000
_cell.length_b   1.000
_cell.length_c   1.000
_cell.angle_alpha   90.00
_cell.angle_beta   90.00
_cell.angle_gamma   90.00
#
_symmetry.space_group_name_H-M   'P 1'
#
loop_
_entity.id
_entity.type
_entity.pdbx_description
1 polymer ?
#
loop_
_entity_poly.entity_id
_entity_poly.type
_entity_poly.pdbx_seq_one_letter_code
_entity_poly.pdbx_strand_id
1 'polypeptide(L)'
;MPDCPRGMPGLACRRNGGSDMRHMTWALAGAALLLGAAMASARDGNAVAPVADDGVIAGRQAAFLMSAAAFGGMKAAIDRGDDVKTQAFAARALARWAAAVPGMFPAGSMSDRSEALPIIWSDRAGFEARAAAYAEATAKLADFAKAGDKEGFAAQRELVGGTCKGCHDTYRKPQPPR
;
A
#
# COMPACT_ATOMS: atom_id res chain seq x y z
N MET A 1 35.07 -32.06 12.42
CA MET A 1 35.54 -31.77 13.79
C MET A 1 34.89 -30.46 14.23
N PRO A 2 34.28 -30.33 15.42
CA PRO A 2 34.78 -30.79 16.72
C PRO A 2 34.41 -32.25 16.96
N ASP A 3 35.34 -33.20 17.15
CA ASP A 3 36.38 -33.32 18.19
C ASP A 3 35.83 -33.13 19.60
N CYS A 4 35.21 -34.19 20.11
CA CYS A 4 34.94 -34.38 21.53
C CYS A 4 36.10 -35.19 22.16
N PRO A 5 36.90 -34.60 23.07
CA PRO A 5 38.00 -35.27 23.74
C PRO A 5 37.60 -36.00 25.04
N ARG A 6 38.54 -36.84 25.46
CA ARG A 6 38.50 -37.97 26.41
C ARG A 6 38.12 -37.61 27.86
N GLY A 7 37.40 -38.54 28.52
CA GLY A 7 37.53 -38.80 29.96
C GLY A 7 36.24 -38.79 30.76
N MET A 8 35.65 -39.98 31.00
CA MET A 8 34.82 -40.44 32.14
C MET A 8 33.71 -41.43 31.70
N PRO A 9 33.28 -42.37 32.57
CA PRO A 9 33.02 -43.76 32.19
C PRO A 9 31.54 -44.13 32.09
N GLY A 10 31.27 -45.14 31.27
CA GLY A 10 30.21 -46.13 31.52
C GLY A 10 28.77 -45.70 31.27
N LEU A 11 28.32 -45.74 30.01
CA LEU A 11 27.33 -46.73 29.55
C LEU A 11 27.05 -46.53 28.05
N ALA A 12 27.49 -47.51 27.26
CA ALA A 12 26.92 -47.94 25.99
C ALA A 12 26.75 -46.91 24.86
N CYS A 13 27.85 -46.63 24.17
CA CYS A 13 27.82 -46.42 22.72
C CYS A 13 27.51 -47.79 22.07
N ARG A 14 26.32 -47.99 21.49
CA ARG A 14 26.00 -49.21 20.73
C ARG A 14 26.04 -48.89 19.23
N ARG A 15 26.97 -49.54 18.53
CA ARG A 15 27.14 -49.52 17.07
C ARG A 15 26.76 -50.89 16.49
N ASN A 16 26.42 -50.90 15.20
CA ASN A 16 26.16 -52.03 14.29
C ASN A 16 24.85 -52.79 14.52
N GLY A 17 24.09 -53.17 13.49
CA GLY A 17 24.44 -53.43 12.09
C GLY A 17 24.01 -54.86 11.76
N GLY A 18 23.43 -55.10 10.58
CA GLY A 18 23.13 -56.46 10.12
C GLY A 18 21.72 -56.64 9.58
N SER A 19 21.66 -56.71 8.26
CA SER A 19 20.58 -57.11 7.37
C SER A 19 19.96 -58.47 7.69
N ASP A 20 18.64 -58.59 7.51
CA ASP A 20 18.05 -59.85 7.03
C ASP A 20 16.81 -59.59 6.17
N MET A 21 16.96 -59.89 4.90
CA MET A 21 15.94 -59.87 3.86
C MET A 21 15.42 -61.29 3.72
N ARG A 22 14.18 -61.56 4.16
CA ARG A 22 13.48 -62.81 3.85
C ARG A 22 12.02 -62.53 3.49
N HIS A 23 11.81 -62.60 2.18
CA HIS A 23 10.60 -62.83 1.41
C HIS A 23 9.34 -63.24 2.17
N MET A 24 8.23 -62.53 1.92
CA MET A 24 6.91 -63.15 1.88
C MET A 24 5.99 -62.34 0.94
N THR A 25 6.09 -62.65 -0.35
CA THR A 25 5.10 -62.27 -1.36
C THR A 25 3.81 -63.04 -1.14
N TRP A 26 2.70 -62.36 -0.86
CA TRP A 26 1.35 -62.84 -1.20
C TRP A 26 0.53 -61.65 -1.71
N ALA A 27 0.36 -61.60 -3.02
CA ALA A 27 -0.62 -60.76 -3.68
C ALA A 27 -2.01 -61.38 -3.51
N LEU A 28 -2.99 -60.60 -3.08
CA LEU A 28 -4.39 -60.84 -3.42
C LEU A 28 -5.09 -59.51 -3.67
N ALA A 29 -5.49 -59.33 -4.93
CA ALA A 29 -6.44 -58.34 -5.36
C ALA A 29 -7.82 -58.63 -4.74
N GLY A 30 -8.51 -57.59 -4.29
CA GLY A 30 -9.89 -57.64 -3.85
C GLY A 30 -10.54 -56.28 -4.05
N ALA A 31 -11.28 -56.13 -5.14
CA ALA A 31 -12.15 -54.99 -5.40
C ALA A 31 -13.46 -55.15 -4.62
N ALA A 32 -13.89 -54.10 -3.91
CA ALA A 32 -15.29 -53.90 -3.57
C ALA A 32 -15.56 -52.41 -3.29
N LEU A 33 -16.42 -51.82 -4.10
CA LEU A 33 -17.01 -50.50 -3.94
C LEU A 33 -17.77 -50.40 -2.60
N LEU A 34 -17.82 -49.20 -2.00
CA LEU A 34 -19.03 -48.37 -1.93
C LEU A 34 -18.96 -47.25 -0.87
N LEU A 35 -19.66 -46.17 -1.22
CA LEU A 35 -20.13 -45.03 -0.41
C LEU A 35 -19.13 -43.92 -0.08
N GLY A 36 -19.24 -42.86 -0.88
CA GLY A 36 -18.64 -41.57 -0.61
C GLY A 36 -19.28 -40.81 0.55
N ALA A 37 -18.50 -39.89 1.09
CA ALA A 37 -18.99 -38.62 1.57
C ALA A 37 -17.98 -37.58 1.06
N ALA A 38 -18.24 -37.03 -0.13
CA ALA A 38 -17.64 -35.76 -0.50
C ALA A 38 -18.20 -34.74 0.50
N MET A 39 -17.42 -34.39 1.52
CA MET A 39 -17.66 -33.17 2.29
C MET A 39 -17.34 -32.01 1.36
N ALA A 40 -18.28 -31.72 0.46
CA ALA A 40 -18.39 -30.41 -0.14
C ALA A 40 -18.69 -29.48 1.02
N SER A 41 -17.65 -28.83 1.56
CA SER A 41 -17.85 -27.59 2.29
C SER A 41 -18.57 -26.67 1.31
N ALA A 42 -19.88 -26.54 1.47
CA ALA A 42 -20.61 -25.39 0.99
C ALA A 42 -19.93 -24.19 1.65
N ARG A 43 -18.94 -23.61 0.96
CA ARG A 43 -18.67 -22.20 1.11
C ARG A 43 -19.90 -21.56 0.50
N ASP A 44 -20.89 -21.28 1.34
CA ASP A 44 -22.01 -20.45 0.95
C ASP A 44 -21.41 -19.22 0.29
N GLY A 45 -21.65 -19.12 -1.02
CA GLY A 45 -21.07 -18.18 -1.94
C GLY A 45 -21.58 -16.76 -1.76
N ASN A 46 -21.83 -16.34 -0.53
CA ASN A 46 -21.92 -14.93 -0.18
C ASN A 46 -20.53 -14.47 0.26
N ALA A 47 -19.64 -14.33 -0.72
CA ALA A 47 -18.59 -13.32 -0.62
C ALA A 47 -19.31 -11.96 -0.58
N VAL A 48 -19.80 -11.58 0.60
CA VAL A 48 -20.13 -10.19 0.88
C VAL A 48 -18.78 -9.49 0.74
N ALA A 49 -18.58 -8.79 -0.38
CA ALA A 49 -17.46 -7.85 -0.48
C ALA A 49 -17.49 -7.03 0.81
N PRO A 50 -16.35 -6.90 1.54
CA PRO A 50 -16.36 -6.12 2.77
C PRO A 50 -16.96 -4.77 2.43
N VAL A 51 -18.08 -4.45 3.08
CA VAL A 51 -18.67 -3.11 3.02
C VAL A 51 -17.53 -2.18 3.37
N ALA A 52 -17.16 -1.30 2.43
CA ALA A 52 -16.01 -0.44 2.63
C ALA A 52 -16.13 0.23 4.00
N ASP A 53 -15.05 0.21 4.76
CA ASP A 53 -14.94 1.05 5.95
C ASP A 53 -15.06 2.51 5.48
N ASP A 54 -16.28 3.05 5.58
CA ASP A 54 -16.56 4.44 5.23
C ASP A 54 -15.64 5.41 6.00
N GLY A 55 -15.04 4.97 7.12
CA GLY A 55 -14.03 5.71 7.87
C GLY A 55 -12.77 6.01 7.05
N VAL A 56 -12.21 5.05 6.31
CA VAL A 56 -11.02 5.32 5.47
C VAL A 56 -11.36 6.22 4.29
N ILE A 57 -12.59 6.11 3.76
CA ILE A 57 -13.09 6.95 2.67
C ILE A 57 -13.24 8.40 3.14
N ALA A 58 -13.94 8.61 4.26
CA ALA A 58 -14.10 9.92 4.86
C ALA A 58 -12.75 10.52 5.27
N GLY A 59 -11.86 9.70 5.85
CA GLY A 59 -10.52 10.11 6.26
C GLY A 59 -9.67 10.62 5.10
N ARG A 60 -9.61 9.90 3.97
CA ARG A 60 -8.86 10.37 2.81
C ARG A 60 -9.48 11.62 2.19
N GLN A 61 -10.81 11.73 2.14
CA GLN A 61 -11.50 12.91 1.61
C GLN A 61 -11.20 14.16 2.46
N ALA A 62 -11.23 14.03 3.78
CA ALA A 62 -10.85 15.10 4.70
C ALA A 62 -9.38 15.50 4.53
N ALA A 63 -8.47 14.54 4.40
CA ALA A 63 -7.05 14.83 4.16
C ALA A 63 -6.81 15.51 2.80
N PHE A 64 -7.51 15.11 1.74
CA PHE A 64 -7.46 15.82 0.45
C PHE A 64 -8.03 17.24 0.53
N LEU A 65 -9.10 17.45 1.32
CA LEU A 65 -9.64 18.79 1.55
C LEU A 65 -8.61 19.69 2.27
N MET A 66 -7.95 19.18 3.30
CA MET A 66 -6.88 19.90 4.00
C MET A 66 -5.68 20.17 3.08
N SER A 67 -5.32 19.22 2.23
CA SER A 67 -4.29 19.40 1.20
C SER A 67 -4.65 20.52 0.23
N ALA A 68 -5.91 20.58 -0.22
CA ALA A 68 -6.40 21.64 -1.10
C ALA A 68 -6.40 23.01 -0.40
N ALA A 69 -6.79 23.07 0.88
CA ALA A 69 -6.76 24.29 1.69
C ALA A 69 -5.32 24.82 1.87
N ALA A 70 -4.36 23.96 2.22
CA ALA A 70 -2.96 24.34 2.34
C ALA A 70 -2.39 24.83 1.01
N PHE A 71 -2.69 24.14 -0.09
CA PHE A 71 -2.26 24.53 -1.43
C PHE A 71 -2.87 25.86 -1.89
N GLY A 72 -4.15 26.10 -1.60
CA GLY A 72 -4.81 27.38 -1.85
C GLY A 72 -4.22 28.51 -1.01
N GLY A 73 -3.89 28.24 0.26
CA GLY A 73 -3.23 29.20 1.16
C GLY A 73 -1.86 29.64 0.64
N MET A 74 -1.08 28.72 0.06
CA MET A 74 0.20 29.05 -0.58
C MET A 74 0.01 29.97 -1.79
N LYS A 75 -1.03 29.75 -2.60
CA LYS A 75 -1.36 30.70 -3.69
C LYS A 75 -1.71 32.08 -3.13
N ALA A 76 -2.56 32.12 -2.12
CA ALA A 76 -2.96 33.39 -1.51
C ALA A 76 -1.76 34.15 -0.92
N ALA A 77 -0.78 33.43 -0.35
CA ALA A 77 0.48 34.02 0.12
C ALA A 77 1.32 34.60 -1.02
N ILE A 78 1.42 33.88 -2.15
CA ILE A 78 2.07 34.38 -3.37
C ILE A 78 1.39 35.67 -3.85
N ASP A 79 0.06 35.64 -3.98
CA ASP A 79 -0.73 36.75 -4.52
C ASP A 79 -0.64 38.01 -3.65
N ARG A 80 -0.52 37.86 -2.33
CA ARG A 80 -0.28 38.97 -1.38
C ARG A 80 1.18 39.44 -1.32
N GLY A 81 2.12 38.68 -1.87
CA GLY A 81 3.54 38.97 -1.80
C GLY A 81 4.21 38.63 -0.46
N ASP A 82 3.58 37.76 0.35
CA ASP A 82 4.07 37.34 1.66
C ASP A 82 5.48 36.70 1.58
N ASP A 83 6.16 36.59 2.72
CA ASP A 83 7.41 35.81 2.78
C ASP A 83 7.12 34.31 2.63
N VAL A 84 7.60 33.70 1.54
CA VAL A 84 7.39 32.28 1.23
C VAL A 84 8.03 31.35 2.27
N LYS A 85 8.96 31.83 3.10
CA LYS A 85 9.50 31.03 4.23
C LYS A 85 8.41 30.59 5.20
N THR A 86 7.36 31.37 5.35
CA THR A 86 6.18 31.02 6.19
C THR A 86 5.44 29.79 5.66
N GLN A 87 5.62 29.42 4.39
CA GLN A 87 4.94 28.31 3.73
C GLN A 87 5.71 26.98 3.81
N ALA A 88 6.95 26.98 4.31
CA ALA A 88 7.80 25.79 4.34
C ALA A 88 7.18 24.63 5.15
N PHE A 89 6.48 24.94 6.26
CA PHE A 89 5.78 23.94 7.05
C PHE A 89 4.63 23.30 6.25
N ALA A 90 3.79 24.12 5.62
CA ALA A 90 2.64 23.66 4.84
C ALA A 90 3.09 22.82 3.64
N ALA A 91 4.12 23.25 2.92
CA ALA A 91 4.69 22.49 1.79
C ALA A 91 5.24 21.12 2.23
N ARG A 92 5.93 21.04 3.38
CA ARG A 92 6.38 19.75 3.94
C ARG A 92 5.23 18.85 4.39
N ALA A 93 4.16 19.44 4.94
CA ALA A 93 2.97 18.69 5.31
C ALA A 93 2.32 18.06 4.06
N LEU A 94 2.29 18.78 2.93
CA LEU A 94 1.83 18.22 1.66
C LEU A 94 2.72 17.07 1.17
N ALA A 95 4.05 17.18 1.27
CA ALA A 95 4.95 16.10 0.88
C ALA A 95 4.75 14.83 1.72
N ARG A 96 4.54 14.98 3.03
CA ARG A 96 4.22 13.86 3.92
C ARG A 96 2.86 13.25 3.60
N TRP A 97 1.86 14.10 3.34
CA TRP A 97 0.55 13.63 2.92
C TRP A 97 0.63 12.85 1.61
N ALA A 98 1.33 13.38 0.61
CA ALA A 98 1.55 12.74 -0.69
C ALA A 98 2.11 11.32 -0.56
N ALA A 99 3.13 11.15 0.30
CA ALA A 99 3.71 9.83 0.58
C ALA A 99 2.72 8.87 1.28
N ALA A 100 1.77 9.39 2.06
CA ALA A 100 0.75 8.60 2.74
C ALA A 100 -0.44 8.23 1.84
N VAL A 101 -0.65 8.96 0.72
CA VAL A 101 -1.80 8.78 -0.17
C VAL A 101 -2.04 7.31 -0.55
N PRO A 102 -1.05 6.52 -1.02
CA PRO A 102 -1.31 5.13 -1.42
C PRO A 102 -1.88 4.25 -0.31
N GLY A 103 -1.48 4.49 0.95
CA GLY A 103 -1.97 3.74 2.10
C GLY A 103 -3.46 4.00 2.41
N MET A 104 -4.02 5.11 1.90
CA MET A 104 -5.40 5.50 2.12
C MET A 104 -6.40 4.88 1.12
N PHE A 105 -5.90 4.03 0.21
CA PHE A 105 -6.69 3.29 -0.78
C PHE A 105 -6.47 1.77 -0.64
N PRO A 106 -6.82 1.16 0.53
CA PRO A 106 -6.75 -0.28 0.68
C PRO A 106 -7.70 -0.98 -0.29
N ALA A 107 -7.44 -2.26 -0.59
CA ALA A 107 -8.33 -3.06 -1.43
C ALA A 107 -9.74 -3.10 -0.81
N GLY A 108 -10.78 -2.97 -1.63
CA GLY A 108 -12.17 -2.97 -1.17
C GLY A 108 -12.67 -1.64 -0.60
N SER A 109 -11.87 -0.56 -0.58
CA SER A 109 -12.33 0.76 -0.08
C SER A 109 -13.18 1.55 -1.10
N MET A 110 -14.20 0.89 -1.65
CA MET A 110 -15.12 1.40 -2.67
C MET A 110 -16.52 1.59 -2.09
N SER A 111 -17.11 2.76 -2.32
CA SER A 111 -18.51 3.04 -2.01
C SER A 111 -19.04 4.13 -2.93
N ASP A 112 -20.37 4.30 -2.99
CA ASP A 112 -21.01 5.34 -3.80
C ASP A 112 -20.61 6.76 -3.35
N ARG A 113 -20.17 6.92 -2.10
CA ARG A 113 -19.64 8.20 -1.57
C ARG A 113 -18.20 8.48 -1.99
N SER A 114 -17.53 7.51 -2.62
CA SER A 114 -16.16 7.65 -3.10
C SER A 114 -16.13 8.15 -4.54
N GLU A 115 -15.20 9.07 -4.79
CA GLU A 115 -14.85 9.55 -6.14
C GLU A 115 -13.67 8.78 -6.74
N ALA A 116 -13.07 7.87 -5.96
CA ALA A 116 -12.03 6.98 -6.44
C ALA A 116 -12.55 6.07 -7.56
N LEU A 117 -11.83 5.98 -8.67
CA LEU A 117 -12.15 5.07 -9.76
C LEU A 117 -11.52 3.68 -9.53
N PRO A 118 -12.15 2.58 -9.99
CA PRO A 118 -11.60 1.22 -9.89
C PRO A 118 -10.17 1.06 -10.44
N ILE A 119 -9.78 1.93 -11.39
CA ILE A 119 -8.46 1.92 -12.01
C ILE A 119 -7.30 2.10 -11.02
N ILE A 120 -7.54 2.70 -9.85
CA ILE A 120 -6.52 2.81 -8.78
C ILE A 120 -5.97 1.44 -8.37
N TRP A 121 -6.84 0.42 -8.30
CA TRP A 121 -6.44 -0.91 -7.86
C TRP A 121 -5.92 -1.78 -9.00
N SER A 122 -6.41 -1.58 -10.22
CA SER A 122 -5.88 -2.30 -11.39
C SER A 122 -4.54 -1.74 -11.88
N ASP A 123 -4.33 -0.44 -11.74
CA ASP A 123 -3.07 0.28 -12.05
C ASP A 123 -2.43 0.83 -10.77
N ARG A 124 -2.15 -0.08 -9.83
CA ARG A 124 -1.59 0.30 -8.52
C ARG A 124 -0.22 0.96 -8.64
N ALA A 125 0.63 0.43 -9.53
CA ALA A 125 1.97 0.97 -9.75
C ALA A 125 1.93 2.39 -10.33
N GLY A 126 1.05 2.66 -11.30
CA GLY A 126 0.85 4.00 -11.84
C GLY A 126 0.35 4.98 -10.78
N PHE A 127 -0.61 4.56 -9.95
CA PHE A 127 -1.13 5.37 -8.86
C PHE A 127 -0.05 5.75 -7.83
N GLU A 128 0.75 4.76 -7.41
CA GLU A 128 1.87 4.97 -6.49
C GLU A 128 2.96 5.87 -7.09
N ALA A 129 3.28 5.70 -8.37
CA ALA A 129 4.24 6.55 -9.06
C ALA A 129 3.78 8.02 -9.11
N ARG A 130 2.48 8.27 -9.33
CA ARG A 130 1.92 9.63 -9.28
C ARG A 130 1.95 10.23 -7.88
N ALA A 131 1.66 9.43 -6.85
CA ALA A 131 1.77 9.87 -5.46
C ALA A 131 3.23 10.23 -5.10
N ALA A 132 4.20 9.43 -5.56
CA ALA A 132 5.63 9.71 -5.39
C ALA A 132 6.05 11.01 -6.10
N ALA A 133 5.61 11.23 -7.35
CA ALA A 133 5.87 12.47 -8.08
C ALA A 133 5.27 13.70 -7.37
N TYR A 134 4.08 13.56 -6.78
CA TYR A 134 3.48 14.60 -5.95
C TYR A 134 4.33 14.89 -4.69
N ALA A 135 4.82 13.84 -4.01
CA ALA A 135 5.67 13.97 -2.83
C ALA A 135 7.01 14.68 -3.15
N GLU A 136 7.65 14.31 -4.27
CA GLU A 136 8.88 14.96 -4.73
C GLU A 136 8.65 16.43 -5.07
N ALA A 137 7.60 16.73 -5.84
CA ALA A 137 7.30 18.09 -6.26
C ALA A 137 7.02 19.02 -5.07
N THR A 138 6.35 18.51 -4.03
CA THR A 138 6.05 19.27 -2.80
C THR A 138 7.23 19.36 -1.85
N ALA A 139 8.11 18.36 -1.81
CA ALA A 139 9.39 18.45 -1.10
C ALA A 139 10.26 19.56 -1.70
N LYS A 140 10.38 19.60 -3.03
CA LYS A 140 11.08 20.68 -3.73
C LYS A 140 10.44 22.05 -3.51
N LEU A 141 9.11 22.12 -3.45
CA LEU A 141 8.39 23.36 -3.09
C LEU A 141 8.77 23.85 -1.69
N ALA A 142 8.91 22.93 -0.73
CA ALA A 142 9.35 23.27 0.61
C ALA A 142 10.81 23.77 0.67
N ASP A 143 11.67 23.29 -0.23
CA ASP A 143 13.05 23.76 -0.32
C ASP A 143 13.12 25.20 -0.85
N PHE A 144 12.34 25.55 -1.88
CA PHE A 144 12.21 26.93 -2.34
C PHE A 144 11.64 27.86 -1.26
N ALA A 145 10.62 27.40 -0.53
CA ALA A 145 10.09 28.13 0.63
C ALA A 145 11.19 28.39 1.67
N LYS A 146 11.94 27.35 2.05
CA LYS A 146 13.05 27.46 3.02
C LYS A 146 14.13 28.44 2.56
N ALA A 147 14.44 28.44 1.26
CA ALA A 147 15.41 29.37 0.67
C ALA A 147 14.91 30.82 0.62
N GLY A 148 13.58 31.05 0.71
CA GLY A 148 12.99 32.37 0.48
C GLY A 148 12.92 32.75 -1.01
N ASP A 149 13.06 31.78 -1.90
CA ASP A 149 13.02 31.98 -3.35
C ASP A 149 11.56 32.12 -3.81
N LYS A 150 11.09 33.35 -3.98
CA LYS A 150 9.68 33.63 -4.34
C LYS A 150 9.34 33.15 -5.75
N GLU A 151 10.23 33.37 -6.71
CA GLU A 151 10.00 32.99 -8.10
C GLU A 151 10.05 31.47 -8.26
N GLY A 152 11.05 30.83 -7.67
CA GLY A 152 11.16 29.37 -7.64
C GLY A 152 9.99 28.72 -6.90
N PHE A 153 9.54 29.30 -5.79
CA PHE A 153 8.35 28.82 -5.08
C PHE A 153 7.09 28.92 -5.94
N ALA A 154 6.85 30.06 -6.61
CA ALA A 154 5.69 30.23 -7.48
C ALA A 154 5.70 29.25 -8.66
N ALA A 155 6.84 29.11 -9.35
CA ALA A 155 6.98 28.17 -10.46
C ALA A 155 6.79 26.71 -10.01
N GLN A 156 7.40 26.32 -8.89
CA GLN A 156 7.26 24.97 -8.34
C GLN A 156 5.83 24.68 -7.87
N ARG A 157 5.09 25.69 -7.40
CA ARG A 157 3.68 25.55 -7.01
C ARG A 157 2.82 25.13 -8.21
N GLU A 158 3.05 25.70 -9.39
CA GLU A 158 2.35 25.29 -10.62
C GLU A 158 2.66 23.84 -11.00
N LEU A 159 3.92 23.41 -10.86
CA LEU A 159 4.31 22.01 -11.08
C LEU A 159 3.58 21.06 -10.12
N VAL A 160 3.47 21.42 -8.84
CA VAL A 160 2.66 20.67 -7.87
C VAL A 160 1.19 20.59 -8.32
N GLY A 161 0.61 21.69 -8.78
CA GLY A 161 -0.74 21.71 -9.34
C GLY A 161 -0.92 20.73 -10.51
N GLY A 162 0.10 20.61 -11.36
CA GLY A 162 0.17 19.62 -12.44
C GLY A 162 0.10 18.17 -11.93
N THR A 163 0.76 17.85 -10.81
CA THR A 163 0.69 16.50 -10.21
C THR A 163 -0.71 16.17 -9.69
N CYS A 164 -1.39 17.14 -9.06
CA CYS A 164 -2.78 17.01 -8.62
C CYS A 164 -3.70 16.71 -9.81
N LYS A 165 -3.57 17.49 -10.90
CA LYS A 165 -4.37 17.32 -12.11
C LYS A 165 -4.10 15.95 -12.74
N GLY A 166 -2.85 15.59 -12.98
CA GLY A 166 -2.49 14.33 -13.65
C GLY A 166 -2.98 13.08 -12.89
N CYS A 167 -2.99 13.12 -11.55
CA CYS A 167 -3.57 12.05 -10.75
C CYS A 167 -5.10 12.02 -10.86
N HIS A 168 -5.76 13.17 -10.67
CA HIS A 168 -7.23 13.25 -10.72
C HIS A 168 -7.81 12.91 -12.10
N ASP A 169 -7.15 13.29 -13.19
CA ASP A 169 -7.60 12.98 -14.56
C ASP A 169 -7.66 11.46 -14.82
N THR A 170 -6.82 10.67 -14.14
CA THR A 170 -6.74 9.21 -14.33
C THR A 170 -7.58 8.46 -13.30
N TYR A 171 -7.55 8.89 -12.04
CA TYR A 171 -7.97 8.06 -10.90
C TYR A 171 -9.18 8.59 -10.14
N ARG A 172 -9.70 9.78 -10.47
CA ARG A 172 -10.86 10.38 -9.79
C ARG A 172 -11.99 10.62 -10.78
N LYS A 173 -13.24 10.42 -10.33
CA LYS A 173 -14.41 10.84 -11.08
C LYS A 173 -14.28 12.34 -11.44
N PRO A 174 -14.64 12.75 -12.67
CA PRO A 174 -14.74 14.15 -13.02
C PRO A 174 -15.68 14.87 -12.05
N GLN A 175 -15.28 16.06 -11.63
CA GLN A 175 -16.13 16.91 -10.82
C GLN A 175 -17.06 17.70 -11.74
N PRO A 176 -18.36 17.85 -11.41
CA PRO A 176 -19.18 18.83 -12.10
C PRO A 176 -18.55 20.23 -11.93
N PRO A 177 -18.76 21.14 -12.90
CA PRO A 177 -18.37 22.54 -12.74
C PRO A 177 -18.95 23.07 -11.43
N ARG A 178 -18.12 23.73 -10.62
CA ARG A 178 -18.55 24.44 -9.41
C ARG A 178 -18.82 25.89 -9.72
#